data_AF-A0A359LWD5-F1
#
_entry.id   AF-A0A359LWD5-F1
#
_cell.length_a   1.000
_cell.length_b   1.000
_cell.length_c   1.000
_cell.angle_alpha   90.00
_cell.angle_beta   90.00
_cell.angle_gamma   90.00
#
_symmetry.space_group_name_H-M   'P 1'
#
loop_
_entity.id
_entity.type
_entity.pdbx_description
1 polymer ?
#
loop_
_entity_poly.entity_id
_entity_poly.type
_entity_poly.pdbx_seq_one_letter_code
_entity_poly.pdbx_strand_id
1 'polypeptide(L)'
;VPNAAPAGTHPVVVTNSNGAGNSWTLRVAQAAPATYFDMEGGIVFRARDMALIRAGDPARVGDVLWILTTGLGLTTPPVATGALAPQNPLALVSNVNVTVGGTAQRVQQALAVPGMAGLYLVAFTLEAPSPAPTGATVPVVVRIGDAAANTVNIAYQR
;
A
#
# COMPACT_ATOMS: atom_id res chain seq x y z
N VAL A 1 7.48 3.81 -7.53
CA VAL A 1 7.87 3.73 -8.95
C VAL A 1 6.95 4.64 -9.77
N PRO A 2 7.48 5.42 -10.73
CA PRO A 2 6.62 6.16 -11.68
C PRO A 2 5.71 5.17 -12.41
N ASN A 3 4.40 5.37 -12.37
CA ASN A 3 3.46 4.45 -13.00
C ASN A 3 3.49 4.48 -14.54
N ALA A 4 4.11 5.52 -15.11
CA ALA A 4 4.28 5.69 -16.55
C ALA A 4 5.53 4.98 -17.11
N ALA A 5 6.41 4.46 -16.25
CA ALA A 5 7.60 3.74 -16.69
C ALA A 5 7.24 2.32 -17.15
N PRO A 6 7.69 1.87 -18.34
CA PRO A 6 7.44 0.49 -18.77
C PRO A 6 8.06 -0.51 -17.79
N ALA A 7 7.30 -1.54 -17.45
CA ALA A 7 7.82 -2.63 -16.61
C ALA A 7 8.92 -3.40 -17.34
N GLY A 8 9.82 -3.98 -16.57
CA GLY A 8 10.84 -4.88 -17.09
C GLY A 8 12.25 -4.37 -16.90
N THR A 9 13.14 -4.90 -17.72
CA THR A 9 14.58 -4.81 -17.55
C THR A 9 15.11 -3.76 -18.51
N HIS A 10 15.65 -2.67 -17.98
CA HIS A 10 16.14 -1.55 -18.75
C HIS A 10 17.66 -1.38 -18.57
N PRO A 11 18.43 -1.17 -19.65
CA PRO A 11 19.84 -0.82 -19.53
C PRO A 11 19.97 0.62 -19.04
N VAL A 12 20.82 0.81 -18.04
CA VAL A 12 21.26 2.10 -17.53
C VAL A 12 22.71 2.28 -17.93
N VAL A 13 22.98 3.33 -18.70
CA VAL A 13 24.33 3.67 -19.17
C VAL A 13 24.63 5.08 -18.70
N VAL A 14 25.80 5.24 -18.08
CA VAL A 14 26.32 6.57 -17.73
C VAL A 14 27.14 7.08 -18.91
N THR A 15 26.84 8.28 -19.39
CA THR A 15 27.61 8.95 -20.44
C THR A 15 28.34 10.17 -19.88
N ASN A 16 29.54 10.42 -20.37
CA ASN A 16 30.28 11.66 -20.11
C ASN A 16 30.91 12.18 -21.42
N SER A 17 31.72 13.24 -21.34
CA SER A 17 32.40 13.81 -22.51
C SER A 17 33.32 12.83 -23.25
N ASN A 18 33.72 11.74 -22.61
CA ASN A 18 34.64 10.73 -23.14
C ASN A 18 33.90 9.49 -23.69
N GLY A 19 32.56 9.47 -23.65
CA GLY A 19 31.72 8.41 -24.22
C GLY A 19 30.77 7.74 -23.22
N ALA A 20 30.20 6.61 -23.65
CA ALA A 20 29.33 5.77 -22.83
C ALA A 20 30.15 4.75 -22.02
N GLY A 21 29.83 4.63 -20.73
CA GLY A 21 30.38 3.59 -19.86
C GLY A 21 29.68 2.23 -20.02
N ASN A 22 29.97 1.31 -19.11
CA ASN A 22 29.33 0.00 -19.09
C ASN A 22 27.82 0.10 -18.82
N SER A 23 27.06 -0.81 -19.42
CA SER A 23 25.63 -0.96 -19.15
C SER A 23 25.39 -1.72 -17.85
N TRP A 24 24.58 -1.15 -16.96
CA TRP A 24 24.03 -1.84 -15.80
C TRP A 24 22.52 -2.05 -15.98
N THR A 25 22.00 -3.14 -15.45
CA THR A 25 20.61 -3.51 -15.67
C THR A 25 19.73 -3.11 -14.48
N LEU A 26 18.72 -2.28 -14.73
CA LEU A 26 17.71 -1.89 -13.75
C LEU A 26 16.38 -2.61 -14.04
N ARG A 27 15.80 -3.24 -13.02
CA ARG A 27 14.43 -3.76 -13.10
C ARG A 27 13.43 -2.71 -12.62
N VAL A 28 12.52 -2.31 -13.49
CA VAL A 28 11.37 -1.46 -13.17
C VAL A 28 10.16 -2.35 -12.90
N ALA A 29 9.69 -2.34 -11.65
CA ALA A 29 8.45 -3.03 -11.25
C ALA A 29 7.22 -2.17 -11.60
N GLN A 30 6.08 -2.81 -11.88
CA GLN A 30 4.81 -2.11 -12.13
C GLN A 30 4.26 -1.40 -10.89
N ALA A 31 4.62 -1.89 -9.71
CA ALA A 31 4.25 -1.32 -8.43
C ALA A 31 5.36 -1.57 -7.41
N ALA A 32 5.45 -0.70 -6.42
CA ALA A 32 6.39 -0.79 -5.31
C ALA A 32 5.68 -0.25 -4.06
N PRO A 33 4.77 -1.05 -3.48
CA PRO A 33 3.89 -0.59 -2.42
C PRO A 33 4.71 -0.30 -1.15
N ALA A 34 4.27 0.70 -0.39
CA ALA A 34 4.73 0.93 0.97
C ALA A 34 3.56 1.41 1.82
N THR A 35 3.59 1.05 3.10
CA THR A 35 2.60 1.44 4.09
C THR A 35 3.18 2.56 4.93
N TYR A 36 2.42 3.63 5.17
CA TYR A 36 2.83 4.69 6.08
C TYR A 36 2.75 4.22 7.53
N PHE A 37 3.72 4.64 8.35
CA PHE A 37 3.81 4.30 9.77
C PHE A 37 4.49 5.43 10.55
N ASP A 38 4.32 5.41 11.86
CA ASP A 38 5.04 6.25 12.82
C ASP A 38 5.74 5.39 13.88
N MET A 39 6.12 5.97 15.01
CA MET A 39 6.79 5.26 16.10
C MET A 39 5.91 4.19 16.79
N GLU A 40 4.57 4.27 16.66
CA GLU A 40 3.63 3.34 17.29
C GLU A 40 3.22 2.21 16.35
N GLY A 41 3.07 2.49 15.05
CA GLY A 41 2.69 1.47 14.08
C GLY A 41 2.18 2.02 12.76
N GLY A 42 1.45 1.19 12.02
CA GLY A 42 0.85 1.57 10.75
C GLY A 42 -0.18 2.68 10.90
N ILE A 43 -0.28 3.56 9.90
CA ILE A 43 -1.37 4.53 9.81
C ILE A 43 -2.61 3.80 9.28
N VAL A 44 -3.37 3.23 10.21
CA VAL A 44 -4.59 2.46 9.97
C VAL A 44 -5.71 3.01 10.84
N PHE A 45 -6.86 3.33 10.24
CA PHE A 45 -7.99 3.90 10.97
C PHE A 45 -9.29 3.17 10.65
N ARG A 46 -10.19 3.12 11.62
CA ARG A 46 -11.50 2.48 11.49
C ARG A 46 -12.45 3.37 10.69
N ALA A 47 -13.13 2.79 9.71
CA ALA A 47 -13.92 3.55 8.73
C ALA A 47 -15.14 4.28 9.33
N ARG A 48 -15.71 3.78 10.43
CA ARG A 48 -16.96 4.32 11.00
C ARG A 48 -16.77 5.60 11.80
N ASP A 49 -15.62 5.76 12.44
CA ASP A 49 -15.33 6.80 13.44
C ASP A 49 -13.98 7.49 13.19
N MET A 50 -13.23 7.06 12.16
CA MET A 50 -11.90 7.53 11.82
C MET A 50 -10.89 7.39 12.96
N ALA A 51 -11.16 6.52 13.93
CA ALA A 51 -10.27 6.30 15.05
C ALA A 51 -9.02 5.54 14.57
N LEU A 52 -7.85 6.05 14.96
CA LEU A 52 -6.57 5.44 14.63
C LEU A 52 -6.37 4.17 15.46
N ILE A 53 -6.06 3.06 14.81
CA ILE A 53 -5.91 1.76 15.45
C ILE A 53 -4.62 1.73 16.27
N ARG A 54 -4.77 1.85 17.59
CA ARG A 54 -3.69 1.90 18.58
C ARG A 54 -4.07 1.12 19.83
N ALA A 55 -3.16 0.99 20.78
CA ALA A 55 -3.43 0.23 22.01
C ALA A 55 -4.69 0.70 22.76
N GLY A 56 -4.99 2.01 22.72
CA GLY A 56 -6.21 2.57 23.32
C GLY A 56 -7.49 2.36 22.51
N ASP A 57 -7.39 2.11 21.19
CA ASP A 57 -8.52 1.76 20.33
C ASP A 57 -8.13 0.63 19.37
N PRO A 58 -8.04 -0.62 19.86
CA PRO A 58 -7.60 -1.75 19.06
C PRO A 58 -8.65 -2.13 18.00
N ALA A 59 -8.20 -2.70 16.89
CA ALA A 59 -9.09 -3.24 15.88
C ALA A 59 -9.77 -4.52 16.36
N ARG A 60 -11.04 -4.69 15.98
CA ARG A 60 -11.85 -5.87 16.29
C ARG A 60 -12.32 -6.56 15.02
N VAL A 61 -12.55 -7.86 15.12
CA VAL A 61 -13.11 -8.65 14.00
C VAL A 61 -14.43 -8.02 13.53
N GLY A 62 -14.57 -7.87 12.22
CA GLY A 62 -15.69 -7.19 11.56
C GLY A 62 -15.48 -5.69 11.33
N ASP A 63 -14.46 -5.06 11.90
CA ASP A 63 -14.14 -3.67 11.60
C ASP A 63 -13.79 -3.50 10.11
N VAL A 64 -14.27 -2.40 9.51
CA VAL A 64 -13.76 -1.93 8.23
C VAL A 64 -12.64 -0.96 8.52
N LEU A 65 -11.43 -1.28 8.03
CA LEU A 65 -10.22 -0.50 8.27
C LEU A 65 -9.71 0.11 6.97
N TRP A 66 -9.24 1.34 7.06
CA TRP A 66 -8.49 2.02 6.00
C TRP A 66 -7.02 2.05 6.36
N ILE A 67 -6.16 1.57 5.45
CA ILE A 67 -4.70 1.63 5.58
C ILE A 67 -4.13 2.63 4.57
N LEU A 68 -3.28 3.53 5.06
CA LEU A 68 -2.63 4.56 4.26
C LEU A 68 -1.36 3.99 3.60
N THR A 69 -1.26 4.12 2.28
CA THR A 69 -0.20 3.51 1.49
C THR A 69 0.29 4.42 0.36
N THR A 70 1.39 4.03 -0.26
CA THR A 70 1.93 4.62 -1.49
C THR A 70 2.39 3.53 -2.47
N GLY A 71 2.65 3.92 -3.72
CA GLY A 71 3.31 3.06 -4.70
C GLY A 71 2.48 1.87 -5.19
N LEU A 72 1.15 1.94 -5.09
CA LEU A 72 0.23 0.90 -5.55
C LEU A 72 0.14 0.76 -7.08
N GLY A 73 0.88 1.57 -7.85
CA GLY A 73 0.96 1.42 -9.31
C GLY A 73 -0.17 2.10 -10.07
N LEU A 74 -0.61 1.46 -11.16
CA LEU A 74 -1.60 2.00 -12.09
C LEU A 74 -3.00 2.10 -11.45
N THR A 75 -3.68 3.20 -11.75
CA THR A 75 -5.06 3.45 -11.35
C THR A 75 -6.01 3.42 -12.55
N THR A 76 -7.29 3.29 -12.28
CA THR A 76 -8.38 3.45 -13.26
C THR A 76 -9.36 4.51 -12.76
N PRO A 77 -9.49 5.67 -13.45
CA PRO A 77 -8.68 6.11 -14.59
C PRO A 77 -7.19 6.31 -14.25
N PRO A 78 -6.29 6.31 -15.25
CA PRO A 78 -4.86 6.50 -15.03
C PRO A 78 -4.58 7.93 -14.54
N VAL A 79 -3.85 8.05 -13.43
CA VAL A 79 -3.34 9.31 -12.90
C VAL A 79 -1.87 9.44 -13.28
N ALA A 80 -1.44 10.51 -13.92
CA ALA A 80 -0.03 10.67 -14.27
C ALA A 80 0.88 10.73 -13.02
N THR A 81 2.13 10.28 -13.14
CA THR A 81 3.10 10.38 -12.04
C THR A 81 3.24 11.84 -11.58
N GLY A 82 3.14 12.07 -10.27
CA GLY A 82 3.23 13.41 -9.67
C GLY A 82 1.96 14.25 -9.80
N ALA A 83 0.96 13.81 -10.57
CA ALA A 83 -0.32 14.52 -10.65
C ALA A 83 -1.19 14.25 -9.41
N LEU A 84 -2.05 15.20 -9.08
CA LEU A 84 -3.06 15.04 -8.04
C LEU A 84 -4.15 14.10 -8.53
N ALA A 85 -4.58 13.15 -7.70
CA ALA A 85 -5.66 12.25 -8.07
C ALA A 85 -7.00 13.01 -8.22
N PRO A 86 -7.84 12.66 -9.21
CA PRO A 86 -9.11 13.31 -9.47
C PRO A 86 -10.15 12.99 -8.39
N GLN A 87 -11.12 13.90 -8.19
CA GLN A 87 -12.29 13.66 -7.33
C GLN A 87 -13.43 12.95 -8.06
N ASN A 88 -13.55 13.08 -9.38
CA ASN A 88 -14.59 12.44 -10.17
C ASN A 88 -14.12 12.15 -11.61
N PRO A 89 -14.14 10.89 -12.08
CA PRO A 89 -14.32 9.68 -11.27
C PRO A 89 -13.12 9.47 -10.34
N LEU A 90 -13.33 8.77 -9.23
CA LEU A 90 -12.24 8.37 -8.33
C LEU A 90 -11.28 7.42 -9.06
N ALA A 91 -9.98 7.58 -8.83
CA ALA A 91 -8.95 6.71 -9.38
C ALA A 91 -8.74 5.49 -8.49
N LEU A 92 -9.13 4.30 -8.97
CA LEU A 92 -9.12 3.06 -8.21
C LEU A 92 -7.94 2.17 -8.57
N VAL A 93 -7.50 1.33 -7.63
CA VAL A 93 -6.47 0.31 -7.85
C VAL A 93 -7.09 -1.07 -7.67
N SER A 94 -6.80 -1.98 -8.61
CA SER A 94 -7.26 -3.37 -8.57
C SER A 94 -6.17 -4.31 -8.04
N ASN A 95 -6.56 -5.53 -7.64
CA ASN A 95 -5.64 -6.61 -7.26
C ASN A 95 -4.70 -6.31 -6.08
N VAL A 96 -5.11 -5.45 -5.15
CA VAL A 96 -4.40 -5.29 -3.88
C VAL A 96 -4.90 -6.32 -2.87
N ASN A 97 -3.97 -6.93 -2.17
CA ASN A 97 -4.22 -7.92 -1.11
C ASN A 97 -3.71 -7.36 0.21
N VAL A 98 -4.44 -7.64 1.30
CA VAL A 98 -4.01 -7.29 2.65
C VAL A 98 -4.00 -8.56 3.48
N THR A 99 -2.91 -8.77 4.22
CA THR A 99 -2.81 -9.84 5.23
C THR A 99 -2.66 -9.22 6.61
N VAL A 100 -3.37 -9.76 7.60
CA VAL A 100 -3.26 -9.41 9.02
C VAL A 100 -2.94 -10.67 9.79
N GLY A 101 -1.82 -10.70 10.53
CA GLY A 101 -1.34 -11.90 11.19
C GLY A 101 -1.05 -13.07 10.23
N GLY A 102 -0.79 -12.78 8.95
CA GLY A 102 -0.64 -13.78 7.89
C GLY A 102 -1.96 -14.26 7.27
N THR A 103 -3.12 -13.87 7.81
CA THR A 103 -4.44 -14.22 7.27
C THR A 103 -4.89 -13.19 6.25
N ALA A 104 -5.30 -13.65 5.06
CA ALA A 104 -5.83 -12.78 4.01
C ALA A 104 -7.16 -12.13 4.45
N GLN A 105 -7.29 -10.85 4.15
CA GLN A 105 -8.43 -10.02 4.50
C GLN A 105 -9.29 -9.72 3.27
N ARG A 106 -10.58 -9.42 3.48
CA ARG A 106 -11.48 -9.02 2.39
C ARG A 106 -11.27 -7.55 2.05
N VAL A 107 -10.46 -7.28 1.04
CA VAL A 107 -10.29 -5.92 0.48
C VAL A 107 -11.59 -5.48 -0.19
N GLN A 108 -12.10 -4.32 0.22
CA GLN A 108 -13.32 -3.73 -0.32
C GLN A 108 -13.01 -2.79 -1.49
N GLN A 109 -11.99 -1.94 -1.32
CA GLN A 109 -11.60 -0.93 -2.29
C GLN A 109 -10.17 -0.48 -2.05
N ALA A 110 -9.47 -0.09 -3.11
CA ALA A 110 -8.26 0.71 -3.03
C ALA A 110 -8.39 1.91 -3.95
N LEU A 111 -8.06 3.11 -3.46
CA LEU A 111 -8.21 4.35 -4.20
C LEU A 111 -7.00 5.27 -4.00
N ALA A 112 -6.67 6.05 -5.02
CA ALA A 112 -5.78 7.19 -4.86
C ALA A 112 -6.56 8.33 -4.21
N VAL A 113 -6.02 8.91 -3.14
CA VAL A 113 -6.68 9.95 -2.36
C VAL A 113 -6.82 11.21 -3.22
N PRO A 114 -8.04 11.70 -3.48
CA PRO A 114 -8.23 12.87 -4.33
C PRO A 114 -7.50 14.10 -3.82
N GLY A 115 -6.91 14.87 -4.73
CA GLY A 115 -6.12 16.06 -4.40
C GLY A 115 -4.72 15.77 -3.87
N MET A 116 -4.31 14.49 -3.78
CA MET A 116 -2.98 14.08 -3.34
C MET A 116 -2.26 13.31 -4.46
N ALA A 117 -0.95 13.51 -4.57
CA ALA A 117 -0.11 12.73 -5.47
C ALA A 117 0.48 11.52 -4.74
N GLY A 118 0.28 10.31 -5.30
CA GLY A 118 0.92 9.08 -4.81
C GLY A 118 0.46 8.59 -3.42
N LEU A 119 -0.62 9.15 -2.87
CA LEU A 119 -1.23 8.70 -1.62
C LEU A 119 -2.44 7.82 -1.92
N TYR A 120 -2.53 6.67 -1.28
CA TYR A 120 -3.59 5.69 -1.51
C TYR A 120 -4.19 5.21 -0.19
N LEU A 121 -5.49 4.91 -0.23
CA LEU A 121 -6.23 4.29 0.86
C LEU A 121 -6.73 2.92 0.42
N VAL A 122 -6.50 1.90 1.24
CA VAL A 122 -7.04 0.55 1.03
C VAL A 122 -8.03 0.24 2.15
N ALA A 123 -9.29 0.00 1.81
CA ALA A 123 -10.32 -0.48 2.72
C ALA A 123 -10.35 -2.00 2.74
N PHE A 124 -10.40 -2.60 3.92
CA PHE A 124 -10.62 -4.03 4.09
C PHE A 124 -11.46 -4.33 5.34
N THR A 125 -12.20 -5.43 5.31
CA THR A 125 -12.85 -5.98 6.51
C THR A 125 -11.84 -6.84 7.27
N LEU A 126 -11.72 -6.61 8.58
CA LEU A 126 -10.87 -7.41 9.46
C LEU A 126 -11.55 -8.74 9.82
N GLU A 127 -11.04 -9.82 9.28
CA GLU A 127 -11.33 -11.20 9.65
C GLU A 127 -10.41 -11.66 10.80
N ALA A 128 -10.87 -12.64 11.58
CA ALA A 128 -10.08 -13.21 12.67
C ALA A 128 -8.78 -13.85 12.13
N PRO A 129 -7.58 -13.43 12.61
CA PRO A 129 -6.34 -14.07 12.20
C PRO A 129 -6.27 -15.53 12.67
N SER A 130 -5.66 -16.39 11.86
CA SER A 130 -5.40 -17.81 12.13
C SER A 130 -3.94 -18.17 11.79
N PRO A 131 -3.15 -18.69 12.75
CA PRO A 131 -3.52 -18.92 14.15
C PRO A 131 -3.82 -17.61 14.87
N ALA A 132 -4.66 -17.69 15.90
CA ALA A 132 -5.07 -16.51 16.64
C ALA A 132 -3.86 -15.81 17.28
N PRO A 133 -3.80 -14.47 17.27
CA PRO A 133 -2.63 -13.74 17.77
C PRO A 133 -2.38 -14.03 19.25
N THR A 134 -1.10 -14.11 19.62
CA THR A 134 -0.65 -14.28 21.01
C THR A 134 -0.32 -12.95 21.70
N GLY A 135 -0.20 -11.86 20.93
CA GLY A 135 0.09 -10.51 21.43
C GLY A 135 -1.02 -9.50 21.14
N ALA A 136 -0.91 -8.33 21.77
CA ALA A 136 -1.84 -7.20 21.59
C ALA A 136 -1.68 -6.47 20.25
N THR A 137 -0.68 -6.86 19.45
CA THR A 137 -0.42 -6.30 18.12
C THR A 137 -0.26 -7.40 17.09
N VAL A 138 -0.70 -7.12 15.86
CA VAL A 138 -0.61 -8.05 14.73
C VAL A 138 0.06 -7.38 13.53
N PRO A 139 0.91 -8.13 12.79
CA PRO A 139 1.55 -7.61 11.60
C PRO A 139 0.54 -7.48 10.45
N VAL A 140 0.65 -6.40 9.70
CA VAL A 140 -0.14 -6.09 8.50
C VAL A 140 0.81 -5.92 7.32
N VAL A 141 0.48 -6.56 6.21
CA VAL A 141 1.22 -6.44 4.95
C VAL A 141 0.25 -6.19 3.81
N VAL A 142 0.51 -5.13 3.04
CA VAL A 142 -0.20 -4.83 1.79
C VAL A 142 0.62 -5.36 0.62
N ARG A 143 -0.03 -6.00 -0.35
CA ARG A 143 0.58 -6.53 -1.57
C ARG A 143 -0.17 -6.06 -2.81
N ILE A 144 0.54 -5.95 -3.91
CA ILE A 144 -0.03 -5.85 -5.25
C ILE A 144 0.79 -6.71 -6.21
N GLY A 145 0.13 -7.71 -6.81
CA GLY A 145 0.84 -8.82 -7.46
C GLY A 145 1.86 -9.44 -6.50
N ASP A 146 3.09 -9.62 -6.97
CA ASP A 146 4.19 -10.19 -6.17
C ASP A 146 4.91 -9.15 -5.29
N ALA A 147 4.59 -7.86 -5.41
CA ALA A 147 5.25 -6.81 -4.66
C ALA A 147 4.59 -6.64 -3.28
N ALA A 148 5.39 -6.72 -2.22
CA ALA A 148 4.95 -6.51 -0.85
C ALA A 148 5.47 -5.18 -0.28
N ALA A 149 4.62 -4.51 0.50
CA ALA A 149 5.00 -3.36 1.30
C ALA A 149 5.83 -3.78 2.51
N ASN A 150 6.41 -2.79 3.19
CA ASN A 150 6.90 -2.97 4.55
C ASN A 150 5.79 -3.50 5.48
N THR A 151 6.18 -4.36 6.41
CA THR A 151 5.29 -4.83 7.48
C THR A 151 5.13 -3.74 8.52
N VAL A 152 3.88 -3.47 8.90
CA VAL A 152 3.54 -2.58 10.03
C VAL A 152 2.74 -3.36 11.06
N ASN A 153 2.74 -2.93 12.32
CA ASN A 153 1.88 -3.51 13.34
C ASN A 153 0.66 -2.63 13.58
N ILE A 154 -0.47 -3.28 13.92
CA ILE A 154 -1.67 -2.61 14.45
C ILE A 154 -2.06 -3.26 15.77
N ALA A 155 -2.72 -2.51 16.65
CA ALA A 155 -3.32 -3.06 17.85
C ALA A 155 -4.54 -3.92 17.51
N TYR A 156 -4.68 -5.05 18.19
CA TYR A 156 -5.74 -6.03 17.94
C TYR A 156 -6.35 -6.53 19.24
N GLN A 157 -7.67 -6.65 19.25
CA GLN A 157 -8.45 -7.24 20.34
C GLN A 157 -9.37 -8.32 19.76
N ARG A 158 -9.38 -9.49 20.39
CA ARG A 158 -10.31 -10.57 20.05
C ARG A 158 -11.75 -10.18 20.33
#